data_AF-A0A9N9NN26-F1
#
_entry.id   AF-A0A9N9NN26-F1
#
_cell.length_a   1.000
_cell.length_b   1.000
_cell.length_c   1.000
_cell.angle_alpha   90.00
_cell.angle_beta   90.00
_cell.angle_gamma   90.00
#
_symmetry.space_group_name_H-M   'P 1'
#
loop_
_entity.id
_entity.type
_entity.pdbx_description
1 polymer ?
#
loop_
_entity_poly.entity_id
_entity_poly.type
_entity_poly.pdbx_seq_one_letter_code
_entity_poly.pdbx_strand_id
1 'polypeptide(L)'
;ELEDPNYQGGSWALPENPAPLEQAKYEICQKVIRYKRNNKLTTEEFAKKIQLSQAETEDILYCRLDHFILDRLMDYTNKLFSPGEAKITIKEVDKKIHAQTV
;
A
#
# COMPACT_ATOMS: atom_id res chain seq x y z
N GLU A 1 -14.69 13.03 -11.17
CA GLU A 1 -14.07 12.56 -9.91
C GLU A 1 -13.21 13.64 -9.26
N LEU A 2 -12.23 14.26 -9.96
CA LEU A 2 -11.40 15.35 -9.41
C LEU A 2 -12.11 16.70 -9.23
N GLU A 3 -13.27 16.89 -9.87
CA GLU A 3 -14.05 18.14 -9.83
C GLU A 3 -15.24 18.07 -8.84
N ASP A 4 -15.38 16.95 -8.11
CA ASP A 4 -16.43 16.83 -7.09
C ASP A 4 -16.03 17.65 -5.84
N PRO A 5 -16.85 18.62 -5.38
CA PRO A 5 -16.56 19.37 -4.15
C PRO A 5 -16.52 18.48 -2.90
N ASN A 6 -17.07 17.26 -2.96
CA ASN A 6 -16.96 16.24 -1.92
C ASN A 6 -15.85 15.21 -2.20
N TYR A 7 -14.96 15.46 -3.16
CA TYR A 7 -13.83 14.58 -3.43
C TYR A 7 -12.90 14.54 -2.22
N GLN A 8 -12.93 13.43 -1.48
CA GLN A 8 -12.12 13.22 -0.28
C GLN A 8 -10.64 12.94 -0.59
N GLY A 9 -10.20 13.10 -1.85
CA GLY A 9 -8.86 12.76 -2.31
C GLY A 9 -8.73 11.34 -2.86
N GLY A 10 -7.66 11.12 -3.63
CA GLY A 10 -7.24 9.81 -4.13
C GLY A 10 -5.95 9.36 -3.45
N SER A 11 -5.53 8.12 -3.70
CA SER A 11 -4.23 7.64 -3.23
C SER A 11 -3.10 8.50 -3.81
N TRP A 12 -2.12 8.84 -2.97
CA TRP A 12 -0.94 9.57 -3.41
C TRP A 12 -0.15 8.75 -4.42
N ALA A 13 0.19 9.36 -5.55
CA ALA A 13 1.05 8.71 -6.53
C ALA A 13 2.46 8.51 -5.96
N LEU A 14 3.11 7.44 -6.40
CA LEU A 14 4.55 7.28 -6.17
C LEU A 14 5.32 8.41 -6.86
N PRO A 15 6.47 8.85 -6.31
CA PRO A 15 7.38 9.73 -7.03
C PRO A 15 7.93 9.06 -8.29
N GLU A 16 8.53 9.83 -9.20
CA GLU A 16 9.06 9.33 -10.49
C GLU A 16 10.10 8.21 -10.32
N ASN A 17 10.91 8.28 -9.27
CA ASN A 17 11.93 7.28 -8.93
C ASN A 17 11.79 6.85 -7.46
N PRO A 18 10.80 5.98 -7.13
CA PRO A 18 10.57 5.57 -5.76
C PRO A 18 11.67 4.64 -5.27
N ALA A 19 12.05 4.77 -4.00
CA ALA A 19 12.88 3.78 -3.35
C ALA A 19 12.17 2.42 -3.33
N PRO A 20 12.90 1.28 -3.38
CA PRO A 20 12.28 -0.05 -3.36
C PRO A 20 11.32 -0.27 -2.18
N LEU A 21 11.63 0.32 -1.02
CA LEU A 21 10.77 0.25 0.16
C LEU A 21 9.44 1.01 -0.05
N GLU A 22 9.47 2.19 -0.67
CA GLU A 22 8.27 2.97 -0.98
C GLU A 22 7.39 2.21 -1.96
N GLN A 23 8.00 1.61 -2.99
CA GLN A 23 7.29 0.77 -3.95
C GLN A 23 6.60 -0.42 -3.28
N ALA A 24 7.31 -1.13 -2.39
CA ALA A 24 6.74 -2.26 -1.64
C ALA A 24 5.55 -1.82 -0.76
N LYS A 25 5.70 -0.73 -0.01
CA LYS A 25 4.62 -0.17 0.82
C LYS A 25 3.40 0.22 -0.04
N TYR A 26 3.64 0.87 -1.18
CA TYR A 26 2.58 1.29 -2.09
C TYR A 26 1.81 0.09 -2.67
N GLU A 27 2.50 -0.96 -3.10
CA GLU A 27 1.88 -2.19 -3.59
C GLU A 27 0.97 -2.83 -2.54
N ILE A 28 1.38 -2.84 -1.28
CA ILE A 28 0.55 -3.32 -0.17
C ILE A 28 -0.70 -2.46 -0.01
N CYS A 29 -0.56 -1.13 -0.01
CA CYS A 29 -1.70 -0.21 0.08
C CYS A 29 -2.70 -0.44 -1.07
N GLN A 30 -2.21 -0.62 -2.30
CA GLN A 30 -3.04 -0.94 -3.46
C GLN A 30 -3.82 -2.25 -3.29
N LYS A 31 -3.20 -3.29 -2.72
CA LYS A 31 -3.90 -4.55 -2.40
C LYS A 31 -4.98 -4.34 -1.34
N VAL A 32 -4.69 -3.54 -0.31
CA VAL A 32 -5.64 -3.18 0.74
C VAL A 32 -6.85 -2.42 0.18
N ILE A 33 -6.61 -1.40 -0.65
CA ILE A 33 -7.66 -0.61 -1.31
C ILE A 33 -8.54 -1.51 -2.18
N ARG A 34 -7.92 -2.40 -2.97
CA ARG A 34 -8.64 -3.38 -3.79
C ARG A 34 -9.49 -4.32 -2.94
N TYR A 35 -8.98 -4.77 -1.80
CA TYR A 35 -9.76 -5.59 -0.86
C TYR A 35 -11.00 -4.84 -0.36
N LYS A 36 -10.84 -3.60 0.14
CA LYS A 36 -11.98 -2.78 0.59
C LYS A 36 -13.03 -2.63 -0.50
N ARG A 37 -12.59 -2.30 -1.73
CA ARG A 37 -13.48 -2.10 -2.89
C ARG A 37 -14.22 -3.37 -3.27
N ASN A 38 -13.52 -4.50 -3.37
CA ASN A 38 -14.12 -5.77 -3.78
C ASN A 38 -15.14 -6.29 -2.75
N ASN A 39 -14.91 -6.00 -1.46
CA ASN A 39 -15.83 -6.35 -0.38
C ASN A 39 -16.88 -5.26 -0.09
N LYS A 40 -16.90 -4.16 -0.87
CA LYS A 40 -17.83 -3.03 -0.72
C LYS A 40 -17.88 -2.45 0.69
N LEU A 41 -16.75 -2.45 1.40
CA LEU A 41 -16.67 -1.96 2.77
C LEU A 41 -16.60 -0.42 2.78
N THR A 42 -17.38 0.18 3.67
CA THR A 42 -17.19 1.57 4.09
C THR A 42 -15.84 1.73 4.80
N THR A 43 -15.34 2.96 4.92
CA THR A 43 -14.09 3.22 5.65
C THR A 43 -14.23 2.84 7.13
N GLU A 44 -15.39 3.07 7.73
CA GLU A 44 -15.64 2.72 9.14
C GLU A 44 -15.67 1.20 9.38
N GLU A 45 -16.38 0.43 8.54
CA GLU A 45 -16.39 -1.03 8.63
C GLU A 45 -14.99 -1.61 8.42
N PHE A 46 -14.26 -1.03 7.47
CA PHE A 46 -12.91 -1.44 7.17
C PHE A 46 -11.96 -1.16 8.36
N ALA A 47 -12.04 0.03 8.96
CA ALA A 47 -11.28 0.41 10.15
C ALA A 47 -11.52 -0.56 11.32
N LYS A 48 -12.79 -0.90 11.59
CA LYS A 48 -13.17 -1.89 12.61
C LYS A 48 -12.57 -3.26 12.32
N LYS A 49 -12.56 -3.69 11.05
CA LYS A 49 -12.03 -5.00 10.64
C LYS A 49 -10.52 -5.13 10.88
N ILE A 50 -9.75 -4.07 10.60
CA ILE A 50 -8.29 -4.07 10.83
C ILE A 50 -7.88 -3.57 12.22
N GLN A 51 -8.86 -3.16 13.03
CA GLN A 51 -8.69 -2.65 14.38
C GLN A 51 -7.83 -1.38 14.42
N LEU A 52 -8.13 -0.42 13.54
CA LEU A 52 -7.48 0.89 13.49
C LEU A 52 -8.46 2.02 13.71
N SER A 53 -7.93 3.18 14.09
CA SER A 53 -8.70 4.42 14.02
C SER A 53 -9.05 4.76 12.57
N GLN A 54 -10.07 5.60 12.40
CA GLN A 54 -10.46 6.08 11.07
C GLN A 54 -9.31 6.85 10.39
N ALA A 55 -8.58 7.69 11.14
CA ALA A 55 -7.45 8.45 10.61
C ALA A 55 -6.32 7.55 10.10
N GLU A 56 -5.93 6.54 10.86
CA GLU A 56 -4.89 5.57 10.43
C GLU A 56 -5.36 4.74 9.24
N THR A 57 -6.66 4.42 9.19
CA THR A 57 -7.25 3.71 8.06
C THR A 57 -7.20 4.56 6.80
N GLU A 58 -7.53 5.84 6.90
CA GLU A 58 -7.43 6.81 5.81
C GLU A 58 -5.98 6.95 5.32
N ASP A 59 -5.00 7.04 6.22
CA ASP A 59 -3.58 7.09 5.84
C ASP A 59 -3.17 5.93 4.92
N ILE A 60 -3.66 4.71 5.21
CA ILE A 60 -3.43 3.52 4.38
C ILE A 60 -4.18 3.62 3.05
N LEU A 61 -5.47 4.00 3.07
CA LEU A 61 -6.30 4.10 1.87
C LEU A 61 -5.82 5.21 0.92
N TYR A 62 -5.21 6.25 1.46
CA TYR A 62 -4.58 7.33 0.69
C TYR A 62 -3.11 7.07 0.36
N CYS A 63 -2.55 5.91 0.72
CA CYS A 63 -1.13 5.57 0.50
C CYS A 63 -0.15 6.63 1.05
N ARG A 64 -0.39 7.19 2.24
CA ARG A 64 0.53 8.15 2.88
C ARG A 64 1.75 7.42 3.47
N LEU A 65 2.69 7.03 2.60
CA LEU A 65 3.76 6.06 2.89
C LEU A 65 4.69 6.44 4.07
N ASP A 66 4.80 7.73 4.37
CA ASP A 66 5.62 8.26 5.47
C ASP A 66 5.01 8.05 6.85
N HIS A 67 3.70 7.76 6.92
CA HIS A 67 2.98 7.62 8.19
C HIS A 67 3.08 6.20 8.79
N PHE A 68 3.67 5.25 8.08
CA PHE A 68 3.79 3.87 8.54
C PHE A 68 5.07 3.19 8.08
N ILE A 69 5.58 2.30 8.94
CA ILE A 69 6.65 1.36 8.60
C ILE A 69 6.07 0.11 7.94
N LEU A 70 6.89 -0.60 7.17
CA LEU A 70 6.46 -1.80 6.43
C LEU A 70 5.91 -2.90 7.35
N ASP A 71 6.54 -3.10 8.51
CA ASP A 71 6.12 -4.09 9.52
C ASP A 71 4.65 -3.92 9.92
N ARG A 72 4.27 -2.68 10.23
CA ARG A 72 2.89 -2.31 10.59
C ARG A 72 1.89 -2.58 9.48
N LEU A 73 2.27 -2.38 8.20
CA LEU A 73 1.42 -2.73 7.06
C LEU A 73 1.24 -4.24 6.89
N MET A 74 2.28 -5.02 7.17
CA MET A 74 2.23 -6.47 7.07
C MET A 74 1.27 -7.07 8.11
N ASP A 75 1.26 -6.54 9.33
CA ASP A 75 0.29 -6.94 10.36
C ASP A 75 -1.16 -6.77 9.90
N TYR A 76 -1.50 -5.63 9.29
CA TYR A 76 -2.85 -5.38 8.79
C TYR A 76 -3.20 -6.27 7.61
N THR A 77 -2.24 -6.47 6.72
CA THR A 77 -2.37 -7.37 5.57
C THR A 77 -2.69 -8.79 6.04
N ASN A 78 -1.98 -9.30 7.04
CA ASN A 78 -2.22 -10.63 7.60
C ASN A 78 -3.62 -10.76 8.23
N LYS A 79 -4.13 -9.71 8.89
CA LYS A 79 -5.51 -9.69 9.40
C LYS A 79 -6.56 -9.69 8.29
N LEU A 80 -6.28 -9.03 7.17
CA LEU A 80 -7.24 -8.86 6.07
C LEU A 80 -7.37 -10.07 5.17
N PHE A 81 -6.25 -10.69 4.84
CA PHE A 81 -6.20 -11.74 3.82
C PHE A 81 -6.41 -13.15 4.37
N SER A 82 -6.60 -13.32 5.69
CA SER A 82 -6.87 -14.61 6.32
C SER A 82 -8.07 -15.35 5.68
N PRO A 83 -7.94 -16.65 5.36
CA PRO A 83 -6.85 -17.57 5.72
C PRO A 83 -5.56 -17.48 4.88
N GLY A 84 -5.38 -16.47 4.03
CA GLY A 84 -4.15 -16.20 3.28
C GLY A 84 -3.04 -15.51 4.08
N GLU A 85 -1.80 -15.67 3.61
CA GLU A 85 -0.57 -15.11 4.20
C GLU A 85 0.17 -14.20 3.22
N ALA A 86 0.81 -13.15 3.72
CA ALA A 86 1.72 -12.32 2.93
C ALA A 86 3.14 -12.92 2.92
N LYS A 87 3.76 -13.01 1.74
CA LYS A 87 5.14 -13.49 1.56
C LYS A 87 6.03 -12.41 0.94
N ILE A 88 7.26 -12.31 1.43
CA ILE A 88 8.31 -11.47 0.86
C ILE A 88 9.26 -12.36 0.06
N THR A 89 9.49 -12.02 -1.21
CA THR A 89 10.45 -12.71 -2.07
C THR A 89 11.60 -11.77 -2.40
N ILE A 90 12.82 -12.18 -2.06
CA ILE A 90 14.05 -11.45 -2.39
C ILE A 90 14.60 -12.02 -3.70
N LYS A 91 14.93 -11.14 -4.65
CA LYS A 91 15.57 -11.49 -5.92
C LYS A 91 16.88 -10.72 -6.06
N GLU A 92 17.93 -11.39 -6.48
CA GLU A 92 19.16 -10.73 -6.89
C GLU A 92 18.94 -10.06 -8.25
N VAL A 93 19.41 -8.82 -8.38
CA VAL A 93 19.38 -8.11 -9.66
C VAL A 93 20.76 -8.29 -10.29
N ASP A 94 20.82 -9.02 -11.41
CA ASP A 94 22.05 -9.17 -12.17
C ASP A 94 22.56 -7.80 -12.62
N LYS A 95 23.64 -7.32 -12.02
CA LYS A 95 24.36 -6.13 -12.51
C LYS A 95 24.97 -6.49 -13.86
N LYS A 96 24.28 -6.16 -14.96
CA LYS A 96 24.95 -6.07 -16.27
C LYS A 96 25.98 -4.95 -16.20
N ILE A 97 27.22 -5.32 -15.89
CA ILE A 97 28.38 -4.46 -16.10
C ILE A 97 28.40 -4.16 -17.60
N HIS A 98 28.02 -2.94 -17.98
CA HIS A 98 28.36 -2.42 -19.29
C HIS A 98 29.88 -2.29 -19.32
N ALA A 99 30.56 -3.34 -19.79
CA ALA A 99 31.91 -3.21 -20.28
C ALA A 99 31.84 -2.26 -21.47
N GLN A 100 32.15 -0.99 -21.24
CA GLN A 100 32.51 -0.08 -22.33
C GLN A 100 33.86 -0.56 -22.83
N THR A 101 33.85 -1.27 -23.96
CA THR A 101 35.06 -1.62 -24.70
C THR A 101 35.56 -0.34 -25.36
N VAL A 102 36.78 0.06 -24.98
CA VAL A 102 37.60 1.10 -25.64
C VAL A 102 38.17 0.55 -26.94
#